data_AF-A0A3Q2D109-F1
#
_entry.id   AF-A0A3Q2D109-F1
#
_cell.length_a   1.000
_cell.length_b   1.000
_cell.length_c   1.000
_cell.angle_alpha   90.00
_cell.angle_beta   90.00
_cell.angle_gamma   90.00
#
_symmetry.space_group_name_H-M   'P 1'
#
loop_
_entity.id
_entity.type
_entity.pdbx_description
1 polymer ?
#
loop_
_entity_poly.entity_id
_entity_poly.type
_entity_poly.pdbx_seq_one_letter_code
_entity_poly.pdbx_strand_id
1 'polypeptide(L)'
;MKLVILTMLFGFGVMQHNPNFQHGRTTIVQLFEWRWSDIAAECERFLAPKGFGGIQTEQTDQEDQRCCRGVAGHPDHRGREEDAVQVSVHLRRAPSAKDYSYPDAPHSVIDLGGEAISYSEYIHLGRVTEFKYGAKLGNIFRKWNEEKLFYTRTWGEGWGFMSDGNAVVFVDNHDNQRGHGAGGSSIITFWDSKLYKMAVGYMLAHPYGVARIMSSYRWNRNFVNGKDQNDWMGPPANTNGSTKSVPVNSDQTCGDGWVCEHRWRQITNMVIFRNVVKQQPQISWWDNQSNQVAFGRGDLGFIVFNNDDWDLDVTLNTGMSGGTYCDVISGQKDGNKCTGKQIIVSKDGNAHFKISNTDEDPFIAIHAESKL
;
A
#
# COMPACT_ATOMS: atom_id res chain seq x y z
N MET A 1 -49.00 2.22 -10.39
CA MET A 1 -48.01 1.16 -10.69
C MET A 1 -46.90 1.61 -11.66
N LYS A 2 -46.41 2.86 -11.56
CA LYS A 2 -45.36 3.42 -12.45
C LYS A 2 -44.19 4.10 -11.69
N LEU A 3 -44.12 3.94 -10.37
CA LEU A 3 -43.17 4.65 -9.50
C LEU A 3 -42.24 3.70 -8.70
N VAL A 4 -42.00 2.49 -9.20
CA VAL A 4 -41.16 1.48 -8.50
C VAL A 4 -40.03 0.94 -9.38
N ILE A 5 -39.96 1.29 -10.67
CA ILE A 5 -38.96 0.74 -11.60
C ILE A 5 -37.70 1.62 -11.71
N LEU A 6 -37.73 2.89 -11.26
CA LEU A 6 -36.58 3.80 -11.41
C LEU A 6 -35.48 3.64 -10.34
N THR A 7 -35.72 2.88 -9.27
CA THR A 7 -34.72 2.68 -8.19
C THR A 7 -33.80 1.47 -8.39
N MET A 8 -34.07 0.58 -9.35
CA MET A 8 -33.19 -0.60 -9.57
C MET A 8 -32.03 -0.37 -10.54
N LEU A 9 -32.00 0.74 -11.29
CA LEU A 9 -30.93 1.02 -12.26
C LEU A 9 -29.73 1.78 -11.67
N PHE A 10 -29.83 2.32 -10.46
CA PHE A 10 -28.70 2.98 -9.78
C PHE A 10 -27.82 2.01 -8.97
N GLY A 11 -28.21 0.74 -8.84
CA GLY A 11 -27.48 -0.25 -8.02
C GLY A 11 -26.39 -1.03 -8.75
N PHE A 12 -26.34 -1.00 -10.09
CA PHE A 12 -25.45 -1.88 -10.86
C PHE A 12 -24.05 -1.31 -11.13
N GLY A 13 -23.79 -0.02 -10.88
CA GLY A 13 -22.49 0.60 -11.17
C GLY A 13 -21.44 0.46 -10.06
N VAL A 14 -21.83 0.17 -8.82
CA VAL A 14 -20.91 0.23 -7.66
C VAL A 14 -20.21 -1.12 -7.39
N MET A 15 -20.73 -2.22 -7.93
CA MET A 15 -20.18 -3.57 -7.70
C MET A 15 -19.02 -3.95 -8.62
N GLN A 16 -18.74 -3.16 -9.66
CA GLN A 16 -17.80 -3.54 -10.73
C GLN A 16 -16.32 -3.41 -10.35
N HIS A 17 -15.98 -2.59 -9.34
CA HIS A 17 -14.60 -2.32 -8.92
C HIS A 17 -14.31 -2.72 -7.47
N ASN A 18 -14.99 -3.74 -6.96
CA ASN A 18 -14.74 -4.23 -5.62
C ASN A 18 -13.47 -5.10 -5.62
N PRO A 19 -12.42 -4.74 -4.86
CA PRO A 19 -11.22 -5.57 -4.75
C PRO A 19 -11.46 -6.90 -4.01
N ASN A 20 -12.67 -7.14 -3.50
CA ASN A 20 -13.10 -8.37 -2.82
C ASN A 20 -12.23 -8.72 -1.60
N PHE A 21 -11.71 -7.70 -0.91
CA PHE A 21 -11.00 -7.89 0.35
C PHE A 21 -11.94 -8.41 1.44
N GLN A 22 -11.40 -9.27 2.29
CA GLN A 22 -12.04 -9.65 3.54
C GLN A 22 -12.36 -8.41 4.40
N HIS A 23 -13.39 -8.53 5.26
CA HIS A 23 -13.79 -7.43 6.12
C HIS A 23 -12.61 -6.93 6.97
N GLY A 24 -12.52 -5.61 7.15
CA GLY A 24 -11.42 -4.98 7.90
C GLY A 24 -10.05 -5.03 7.22
N ARG A 25 -9.90 -5.63 6.03
CA ARG A 25 -8.62 -5.66 5.32
C ARG A 25 -8.56 -4.66 4.18
N THR A 26 -7.33 -4.25 3.88
CA THR A 26 -6.97 -3.33 2.80
C THR A 26 -5.59 -3.71 2.27
N THR A 27 -5.21 -3.10 1.15
CA THR A 27 -3.85 -3.13 0.61
C THR A 27 -3.45 -4.47 -0.01
N ILE A 28 -2.89 -4.37 -1.22
CA ILE A 28 -2.31 -5.49 -1.96
C ILE A 28 -0.80 -5.46 -1.75
N VAL A 29 -0.16 -6.62 -1.65
CA VAL A 29 1.31 -6.73 -1.77
C VAL A 29 1.67 -7.44 -3.07
N GLN A 30 2.59 -6.88 -3.85
CA GLN A 30 3.18 -7.54 -5.00
C GLN A 30 4.41 -8.34 -4.53
N LEU A 31 4.25 -9.66 -4.34
CA LEU A 31 5.34 -10.56 -3.96
C LEU A 31 6.11 -10.97 -5.22
N PHE A 32 6.92 -10.04 -5.72
CA PHE A 32 7.56 -10.14 -7.03
C PHE A 32 8.57 -11.28 -7.09
N GLU A 33 8.38 -12.22 -8.02
CA GLU A 33 9.22 -13.42 -8.22
C GLU A 33 9.21 -14.45 -7.08
N TRP A 34 8.27 -14.37 -6.13
CA TRP A 34 8.17 -15.37 -5.06
C TRP A 34 7.61 -16.69 -5.59
N ARG A 35 8.06 -17.80 -4.99
CA ARG A 35 7.51 -19.13 -5.28
C ARG A 35 6.18 -19.33 -4.55
N TRP A 36 5.25 -20.08 -5.14
CA TRP A 36 3.94 -20.37 -4.54
C TRP A 36 4.00 -20.89 -3.10
N SER A 37 4.93 -21.80 -2.80
CA SER A 37 5.11 -22.34 -1.44
C SER A 37 5.54 -21.28 -0.42
N ASP A 38 6.36 -20.29 -0.82
CA ASP A 38 6.75 -19.19 0.06
C ASP A 38 5.59 -18.19 0.24
N ILE A 39 4.83 -17.93 -0.83
CA ILE A 39 3.63 -17.07 -0.79
C ILE A 39 2.59 -17.65 0.18
N ALA A 40 2.33 -18.95 0.08
CA ALA A 40 1.41 -19.66 0.96
C ALA A 40 1.80 -19.53 2.43
N ALA A 41 3.08 -19.82 2.74
CA ALA A 41 3.60 -19.66 4.09
C ALA A 41 3.49 -18.21 4.56
N GLU A 42 3.74 -17.24 3.67
CA GLU A 42 3.66 -15.81 3.97
C GLU A 42 2.24 -15.33 4.25
N CYS A 43 1.24 -15.86 3.52
CA CYS A 43 -0.18 -15.63 3.78
C CYS A 43 -0.53 -15.94 5.24
N GLU A 44 -0.17 -17.14 5.70
CA GLU A 44 -0.53 -17.64 7.03
C GLU A 44 0.29 -16.98 8.13
N ARG A 45 1.61 -16.92 7.97
CA ARG A 45 2.51 -16.50 9.05
C ARG A 45 2.56 -14.99 9.25
N PHE A 46 2.20 -14.20 8.24
CA PHE A 46 2.42 -12.75 8.27
C PHE A 46 1.26 -11.93 7.68
N LEU A 47 0.90 -12.14 6.41
CA LEU A 47 -0.01 -11.22 5.71
C LEU A 47 -1.42 -11.23 6.30
N ALA A 48 -1.98 -12.41 6.57
CA ALA A 48 -3.30 -12.52 7.18
C ALA A 48 -3.32 -11.97 8.63
N PRO A 49 -2.38 -12.33 9.53
CA PRO A 49 -2.28 -11.73 10.86
C PRO A 49 -2.09 -10.21 10.86
N LYS A 50 -1.42 -9.65 9.85
CA LYS A 50 -1.17 -8.20 9.72
C LYS A 50 -2.25 -7.46 8.93
N GLY A 51 -3.29 -8.16 8.46
CA GLY A 51 -4.46 -7.55 7.84
C GLY A 51 -4.28 -7.09 6.40
N PHE A 52 -3.34 -7.66 5.65
CA PHE A 52 -3.23 -7.43 4.20
C PHE A 52 -4.45 -8.01 3.46
N GLY A 53 -4.93 -7.27 2.46
CA GLY A 53 -6.14 -7.59 1.71
C GLY A 53 -5.94 -8.55 0.55
N GLY A 54 -4.76 -8.55 -0.09
CA GLY A 54 -4.51 -9.41 -1.25
C GLY A 54 -3.04 -9.46 -1.68
N ILE A 55 -2.76 -10.34 -2.65
CA ILE A 55 -1.42 -10.56 -3.21
C ILE A 55 -1.50 -10.48 -4.73
N GLN A 56 -0.54 -9.79 -5.33
CA GLN A 56 -0.25 -9.84 -6.76
C GLN A 56 1.00 -10.71 -6.99
N THR A 57 0.92 -11.61 -7.96
CA THR A 57 1.98 -12.56 -8.34
C THR A 57 2.24 -12.50 -9.85
N GLU A 58 3.47 -12.82 -10.27
CA GLU A 58 3.84 -12.88 -11.70
C GLU A 58 3.79 -14.30 -12.29
N GLN A 59 3.74 -15.35 -11.45
CA GLN A 59 3.71 -16.74 -11.93
C GLN A 59 2.31 -17.11 -12.46
N THR A 60 2.25 -17.62 -13.69
CA THR A 60 1.01 -17.97 -14.40
C THR A 60 0.75 -19.48 -14.49
N ASP A 61 1.67 -20.33 -14.04
CA ASP A 61 1.55 -21.78 -14.20
C ASP A 61 0.44 -22.37 -13.31
N GLN A 62 -0.46 -23.10 -13.97
CA GLN A 62 -1.74 -23.59 -13.44
C GLN A 62 -1.62 -24.79 -12.48
N GLU A 63 -0.51 -25.54 -12.50
CA GLU A 63 -0.45 -26.84 -11.79
C GLU A 63 -0.36 -26.73 -10.26
N ASP A 64 0.02 -25.57 -9.72
CA ASP A 64 0.26 -25.38 -8.27
C ASP A 64 -0.78 -24.46 -7.59
N GLN A 65 -1.88 -24.12 -8.28
CA GLN A 65 -2.96 -23.23 -7.79
C GLN A 65 -3.84 -23.83 -6.67
N ARG A 66 -3.35 -24.85 -5.94
CA ARG A 66 -4.09 -25.51 -4.85
C ARG A 66 -4.11 -24.70 -3.54
N CYS A 67 -3.40 -23.58 -3.50
CA CYS A 67 -3.12 -22.87 -2.27
C CYS A 67 -4.19 -21.83 -1.94
N CYS A 68 -5.19 -22.29 -1.17
CA CYS A 68 -6.02 -21.56 -0.18
C CYS A 68 -7.15 -22.46 0.37
N ARG A 69 -7.04 -23.81 0.30
CA ARG A 69 -8.05 -24.77 0.81
C ARG A 69 -7.65 -25.47 2.10
N GLY A 70 -7.24 -24.72 3.12
CA GLY A 70 -7.22 -25.31 4.46
C GLY A 70 -6.06 -24.86 5.33
N VAL A 71 -6.42 -24.13 6.38
CA VAL A 71 -5.60 -24.00 7.58
C VAL A 71 -6.52 -23.95 8.80
N ALA A 72 -7.05 -25.12 9.16
CA ALA A 72 -7.37 -25.45 10.55
C ALA A 72 -7.25 -26.96 10.67
N GLY A 73 -6.34 -27.42 11.54
CA GLY A 73 -6.02 -28.84 11.67
C GLY A 73 -7.18 -29.68 12.20
N HIS A 74 -7.17 -30.95 11.74
CA HIS A 74 -7.86 -32.17 12.21
C HIS A 74 -9.13 -32.65 11.46
N PRO A 75 -9.34 -33.99 11.43
CA PRO A 75 -9.51 -34.77 10.21
C PRO A 75 -10.96 -34.83 9.73
N ASP A 76 -11.11 -35.07 8.42
CA ASP A 76 -12.26 -35.66 7.76
C ASP A 76 -13.62 -35.39 8.42
N HIS A 77 -14.36 -34.41 7.90
CA HIS A 77 -15.73 -34.63 7.42
C HIS A 77 -16.34 -33.34 6.83
N ARG A 78 -16.82 -33.48 5.59
CA ARG A 78 -17.85 -32.70 4.87
C ARG A 78 -18.44 -31.48 5.61
N GLY A 79 -18.19 -30.28 5.11
CA GLY A 79 -19.08 -29.13 5.33
C GLY A 79 -18.44 -27.74 5.22
N ARG A 80 -18.87 -26.99 4.19
CA ARG A 80 -18.75 -25.53 3.96
C ARG A 80 -17.35 -24.91 4.06
N GLU A 81 -16.82 -24.53 2.90
CA GLU A 81 -15.46 -24.02 2.73
C GLU A 81 -15.52 -22.78 1.82
N GLU A 82 -15.50 -21.60 2.43
CA GLU A 82 -15.20 -20.30 1.81
C GLU A 82 -14.08 -19.67 2.65
N ASP A 83 -13.00 -19.20 2.03
CA ASP A 83 -12.22 -17.99 2.41
C ASP A 83 -10.78 -17.99 1.88
N ALA A 84 -10.57 -17.25 0.77
CA ALA A 84 -9.43 -16.37 0.44
C ALA A 84 -9.44 -16.08 -1.09
N VAL A 85 -9.62 -14.82 -1.49
CA VAL A 85 -9.70 -14.42 -2.91
C VAL A 85 -8.32 -13.94 -3.39
N GLN A 86 -7.77 -14.66 -4.37
CA GLN A 86 -6.64 -14.26 -5.23
C GLN A 86 -6.99 -13.00 -6.03
N VAL A 87 -6.00 -12.13 -6.31
CA VAL A 87 -6.05 -11.30 -7.51
C VAL A 87 -4.67 -11.21 -8.15
N SER A 88 -4.33 -12.21 -8.96
CA SER A 88 -3.80 -12.09 -10.33
C SER A 88 -3.76 -13.47 -10.99
N VAL A 89 -4.41 -13.64 -12.15
CA VAL A 89 -3.92 -14.28 -13.40
C VAL A 89 -5.09 -14.62 -14.36
N HIS A 90 -5.12 -13.86 -15.47
CA HIS A 90 -5.47 -14.12 -16.89
C HIS A 90 -6.83 -14.65 -17.41
N LEU A 91 -7.17 -14.09 -18.58
CA LEU A 91 -8.33 -14.29 -19.45
C LEU A 91 -8.35 -15.64 -20.20
N ARG A 92 -9.58 -16.21 -20.32
CA ARG A 92 -10.09 -17.33 -21.16
C ARG A 92 -9.82 -18.74 -20.60
N ARG A 93 -10.78 -19.68 -20.51
CA ARG A 93 -12.05 -19.94 -21.23
C ARG A 93 -12.98 -20.76 -20.29
N ALA A 94 -14.28 -20.46 -20.25
CA ALA A 94 -15.28 -21.08 -19.36
C ALA A 94 -15.44 -22.61 -19.52
N PRO A 95 -15.88 -23.34 -18.47
CA PRO A 95 -17.32 -23.61 -18.34
C PRO A 95 -17.93 -23.59 -16.91
N SER A 96 -19.24 -23.29 -16.90
CA SER A 96 -20.31 -23.55 -15.91
C SER A 96 -20.25 -22.93 -14.50
N ALA A 97 -21.03 -21.84 -14.38
CA ALA A 97 -21.89 -21.40 -13.29
C ALA A 97 -21.89 -22.21 -11.96
N LYS A 98 -21.34 -21.59 -10.91
CA LYS A 98 -21.93 -21.40 -9.57
C LYS A 98 -21.04 -20.44 -8.77
N ASP A 99 -21.55 -19.24 -8.50
CA ASP A 99 -21.13 -18.25 -7.48
C ASP A 99 -19.62 -18.08 -7.20
N TYR A 100 -18.87 -17.57 -8.18
CA TYR A 100 -17.55 -16.99 -7.95
C TYR A 100 -17.57 -15.49 -8.29
N SER A 101 -17.29 -14.64 -7.31
CA SER A 101 -16.99 -13.22 -7.56
C SER A 101 -15.70 -13.15 -8.40
N TYR A 102 -15.79 -12.55 -9.58
CA TYR A 102 -14.63 -12.34 -10.44
C TYR A 102 -13.61 -11.44 -9.71
N PRO A 103 -12.33 -11.84 -9.60
CA PRO A 103 -11.30 -11.00 -9.01
C PRO A 103 -11.04 -9.76 -9.88
N ASP A 104 -11.07 -8.57 -9.27
CA ASP A 104 -10.77 -7.28 -9.93
C ASP A 104 -9.26 -7.15 -10.16
N ALA A 105 -8.76 -7.81 -11.21
CA ALA A 105 -7.38 -7.69 -11.64
C ALA A 105 -7.19 -6.32 -12.31
N PRO A 106 -6.37 -5.41 -11.74
CA PRO A 106 -6.22 -4.10 -12.32
C PRO A 106 -5.52 -4.17 -13.66
N HIS A 107 -6.01 -3.40 -14.62
CA HIS A 107 -5.37 -3.23 -15.91
C HIS A 107 -4.14 -2.34 -15.78
N SER A 108 -2.99 -2.84 -16.23
CA SER A 108 -1.79 -2.04 -16.36
C SER A 108 -1.91 -1.15 -17.59
N VAL A 109 -2.23 0.12 -17.39
CA VAL A 109 -2.27 1.14 -18.43
C VAL A 109 -1.37 2.28 -17.99
N ILE A 110 -0.28 2.48 -18.72
CA ILE A 110 0.64 3.59 -18.49
C ILE A 110 0.03 4.81 -19.21
N ASP A 111 -0.59 5.71 -18.44
CA ASP A 111 -1.12 6.97 -18.95
C ASP A 111 -0.62 8.12 -18.06
N LEU A 112 0.39 8.86 -18.56
CA LEU A 112 0.88 10.08 -17.92
C LEU A 112 0.21 11.35 -18.49
N GLY A 113 -0.72 11.20 -19.43
CA GLY A 113 -1.33 12.26 -20.23
C GLY A 113 -0.53 12.58 -21.50
N GLY A 114 -1.22 13.06 -22.54
CA GLY A 114 -0.60 13.49 -23.81
C GLY A 114 -0.36 12.38 -24.84
N GLU A 115 -0.85 11.17 -24.58
CA GLU A 115 -0.83 10.04 -25.53
C GLU A 115 -2.21 9.81 -26.16
N ALA A 116 -2.25 9.04 -27.25
CA ALA A 116 -3.50 8.75 -27.97
C ALA A 116 -4.41 7.75 -27.25
N ILE A 117 -3.84 6.88 -26.42
CA ILE A 117 -4.56 5.89 -25.61
C ILE A 117 -4.72 6.46 -24.19
N SER A 118 -5.92 6.33 -23.62
CA SER A 118 -6.23 6.82 -22.27
C SER A 118 -6.70 5.71 -21.34
N TYR A 119 -6.42 5.84 -20.04
CA TYR A 119 -6.97 4.97 -19.00
C TYR A 119 -8.51 4.86 -19.07
N SER A 120 -9.19 5.92 -19.53
CA SER A 120 -10.65 5.99 -19.61
C SER A 120 -11.25 4.93 -20.55
N GLU A 121 -10.47 4.42 -21.50
CA GLU A 121 -10.88 3.32 -22.37
C GLU A 121 -10.96 1.98 -21.63
N TYR A 122 -10.36 1.85 -20.44
CA TYR A 122 -10.21 0.57 -19.73
C TYR A 122 -10.98 0.49 -18.42
N ILE A 123 -11.38 1.61 -17.82
CA ILE A 123 -12.11 1.64 -16.53
C ILE A 123 -13.43 0.87 -16.57
N HIS A 124 -14.03 0.67 -17.75
CA HIS A 124 -15.26 -0.12 -17.88
C HIS A 124 -15.01 -1.63 -17.77
N LEU A 125 -13.76 -2.08 -17.69
CA LEU A 125 -13.40 -3.50 -17.59
C LEU A 125 -12.91 -3.89 -16.19
N GLY A 126 -12.44 -2.93 -15.40
CA GLY A 126 -11.84 -3.15 -14.08
C GLY A 126 -11.06 -1.91 -13.63
N ARG A 127 -10.44 -1.98 -12.46
CA ARG A 127 -9.55 -0.90 -12.00
C ARG A 127 -8.34 -0.75 -12.92
N VAL A 128 -7.70 0.42 -12.89
CA VAL A 128 -6.51 0.75 -13.69
C VAL A 128 -5.39 1.23 -12.77
N THR A 129 -4.15 0.88 -13.11
CA THR A 129 -2.94 1.38 -12.44
C THR A 129 -2.75 2.89 -12.67
N GLU A 130 -2.75 3.69 -11.60
CA GLU A 130 -2.57 5.14 -11.69
C GLU A 130 -1.08 5.50 -11.61
N PHE A 131 -0.37 5.45 -12.75
CA PHE A 131 1.07 5.72 -12.83
C PHE A 131 1.44 7.18 -12.49
N LYS A 132 0.51 8.13 -12.62
CA LYS A 132 0.77 9.53 -12.22
C LYS A 132 0.96 9.64 -10.71
N TYR A 133 0.35 8.74 -9.92
CA TYR A 133 0.42 8.74 -8.47
C TYR A 133 1.87 8.67 -7.98
N GLY A 134 2.59 7.58 -8.31
CA GLY A 134 3.96 7.37 -7.88
C GLY A 134 4.93 8.42 -8.42
N ALA A 135 4.79 8.81 -9.69
CA ALA A 135 5.64 9.83 -10.32
C ALA A 135 5.50 11.21 -9.66
N LYS A 136 4.27 11.68 -9.43
CA LYS A 136 4.03 12.98 -8.77
C LYS A 136 4.43 12.94 -7.30
N LEU A 137 4.12 11.87 -6.59
CA LEU A 137 4.50 11.70 -5.18
C LEU A 137 6.02 11.70 -5.03
N GLY A 138 6.72 11.07 -5.99
CA GLY A 138 8.16 11.09 -6.11
C GLY A 138 8.74 12.50 -6.19
N ASN A 139 8.23 13.34 -7.10
CA ASN A 139 8.64 14.74 -7.21
C ASN A 139 8.42 15.53 -5.92
N ILE A 140 7.27 15.35 -5.26
CA ILE A 140 6.93 16.02 -4.00
C ILE A 140 7.91 15.64 -2.88
N PHE A 141 8.12 14.35 -2.63
CA PHE A 141 8.99 13.91 -1.53
C PHE A 141 10.48 14.17 -1.81
N ARG A 142 10.90 14.17 -3.09
CA ARG A 142 12.25 14.57 -3.49
C ARG A 142 12.45 16.09 -3.52
N LYS A 143 11.38 16.89 -3.33
CA LYS A 143 11.38 18.36 -3.43
C LYS A 143 11.88 18.85 -4.80
N TRP A 144 11.56 18.11 -5.85
CA TRP A 144 11.97 18.44 -7.23
C TRP A 144 10.98 19.41 -7.87
N ASN A 145 11.46 20.21 -8.83
CA ASN A 145 10.64 21.18 -9.57
C ASN A 145 9.84 22.13 -8.66
N GLU A 146 10.42 22.49 -7.51
CA GLU A 146 9.79 23.35 -6.48
C GLU A 146 8.50 22.77 -5.87
N GLU A 147 8.23 21.48 -6.09
CA GLU A 147 7.11 20.75 -5.47
C GLU A 147 7.33 20.65 -3.96
N LYS A 148 6.23 20.79 -3.21
CA LYS A 148 6.22 20.74 -1.75
C LYS A 148 5.06 19.91 -1.22
N LEU A 149 5.21 19.30 -0.04
CA LEU A 149 4.15 18.48 0.54
C LEU A 149 2.84 19.24 0.76
N PHE A 150 2.87 20.54 1.08
CA PHE A 150 1.63 21.28 1.31
C PHE A 150 0.69 21.34 0.10
N TYR A 151 1.20 21.18 -1.13
CA TYR A 151 0.35 21.12 -2.34
C TYR A 151 -0.57 19.89 -2.35
N THR A 152 -0.26 18.87 -1.56
CA THR A 152 -1.04 17.62 -1.50
C THR A 152 -2.35 17.73 -0.74
N ARG A 153 -2.76 18.95 -0.33
CA ARG A 153 -4.07 19.18 0.30
C ARG A 153 -5.26 18.67 -0.53
N THR A 154 -5.13 18.68 -1.86
CA THR A 154 -6.14 18.21 -2.82
C THR A 154 -5.75 16.90 -3.52
N TRP A 155 -4.83 16.13 -2.93
CA TRP A 155 -4.29 14.89 -3.50
C TRP A 155 -5.39 13.90 -3.93
N GLY A 156 -5.20 13.22 -5.07
CA GLY A 156 -6.23 12.42 -5.72
C GLY A 156 -6.72 13.08 -7.02
N GLU A 157 -8.03 13.09 -7.24
CA GLU A 157 -8.64 13.63 -8.47
C GLU A 157 -8.27 15.09 -8.75
N GLY A 158 -8.06 15.91 -7.70
CA GLY A 158 -7.63 17.31 -7.82
C GLY A 158 -6.24 17.49 -8.47
N TRP A 159 -5.45 16.42 -8.56
CA TRP A 159 -4.14 16.38 -9.21
C TRP A 159 -4.20 15.82 -10.65
N GLY A 160 -5.41 15.63 -11.19
CA GLY A 160 -5.63 15.07 -12.53
C GLY A 160 -5.48 13.55 -12.58
N PHE A 161 -5.62 12.88 -11.43
CA PHE A 161 -5.73 11.43 -11.37
C PHE A 161 -7.14 10.98 -11.74
N MET A 162 -7.28 9.70 -12.06
CA MET A 162 -8.58 9.08 -12.31
C MET A 162 -9.46 9.10 -11.06
N SER A 163 -10.76 8.87 -11.25
CA SER A 163 -11.68 8.77 -10.12
C SER A 163 -11.26 7.67 -9.15
N ASP A 164 -11.40 7.94 -7.85
CA ASP A 164 -10.92 7.09 -6.75
C ASP A 164 -11.31 5.60 -6.89
N GLY A 165 -12.58 5.38 -7.26
CA GLY A 165 -13.17 4.05 -7.46
C GLY A 165 -12.53 3.23 -8.60
N ASN A 166 -11.68 3.84 -9.42
CA ASN A 166 -11.03 3.18 -10.56
C ASN A 166 -9.55 2.91 -10.31
N ALA A 167 -8.92 3.54 -9.31
CA ALA A 167 -7.47 3.55 -9.18
C ALA A 167 -6.92 2.38 -8.35
N VAL A 168 -5.86 1.74 -8.86
CA VAL A 168 -4.85 1.05 -8.04
C VAL A 168 -3.60 1.92 -8.02
N VAL A 169 -3.17 2.30 -6.82
CA VAL A 169 -2.06 3.23 -6.58
C VAL A 169 -0.87 2.52 -5.96
N PHE A 170 0.32 2.99 -6.28
CA PHE A 170 1.58 2.46 -5.77
C PHE A 170 2.64 3.57 -5.83
N VAL A 171 3.63 3.50 -4.93
CA VAL A 171 4.79 4.40 -4.94
C VAL A 171 5.75 3.99 -6.07
N ASP A 172 6.03 2.70 -6.16
CA ASP A 172 6.82 2.04 -7.19
C ASP A 172 6.18 0.70 -7.59
N ASN A 173 6.60 0.17 -8.73
CA ASN A 173 6.29 -1.19 -9.16
C ASN A 173 7.58 -1.87 -9.67
N HIS A 174 7.48 -3.16 -9.98
CA HIS A 174 8.60 -3.95 -10.49
C HIS A 174 9.28 -3.38 -11.74
N ASP A 175 8.57 -2.67 -12.62
CA ASP A 175 9.17 -2.01 -13.79
C ASP A 175 9.94 -0.75 -13.40
N ASN A 176 9.25 0.21 -12.77
CA ASN A 176 9.76 1.57 -12.62
C ASN A 176 10.78 1.71 -11.50
N GLN A 177 10.85 0.75 -10.57
CA GLN A 177 11.94 0.69 -9.60
C GLN A 177 13.31 0.39 -10.23
N ARG A 178 13.33 -0.01 -11.51
CA ARG A 178 14.54 -0.33 -12.30
C ARG A 178 14.73 0.63 -13.48
N GLY A 179 13.92 1.68 -13.57
CA GLY A 179 13.95 2.65 -14.67
C GLY A 179 13.23 2.18 -15.94
N HIS A 180 12.47 1.09 -15.88
CA HIS A 180 11.57 0.68 -16.96
C HIS A 180 10.19 1.35 -16.79
N GLY A 181 9.43 1.54 -17.86
CA GLY A 181 8.08 2.12 -17.78
C GLY A 181 8.06 3.60 -17.37
N ALA A 182 6.98 4.01 -16.69
CA ALA A 182 6.68 5.42 -16.40
C ALA A 182 7.22 5.94 -15.06
N GLY A 183 7.45 7.26 -15.02
CA GLY A 183 7.86 8.02 -13.84
C GLY A 183 9.36 8.39 -13.80
N GLY A 184 10.22 7.59 -14.44
CA GLY A 184 11.65 7.87 -14.57
C GLY A 184 12.35 8.05 -13.22
N SER A 185 13.28 8.99 -13.13
CA SER A 185 14.09 9.22 -11.92
C SER A 185 13.30 9.74 -10.71
N SER A 186 12.04 10.18 -10.89
CA SER A 186 11.20 10.66 -9.79
C SER A 186 10.80 9.53 -8.84
N ILE A 187 10.69 8.29 -9.35
CA ILE A 187 10.23 7.14 -8.60
C ILE A 187 11.10 6.90 -7.36
N ILE A 188 10.45 6.75 -6.22
CA ILE A 188 11.10 6.45 -4.93
C ILE A 188 10.99 4.95 -4.72
N THR A 189 12.10 4.31 -4.38
CA THR A 189 12.17 2.85 -4.22
C THR A 189 12.78 2.50 -2.87
N PHE A 190 12.87 1.22 -2.53
CA PHE A 190 13.57 0.76 -1.31
C PHE A 190 15.04 1.22 -1.25
N TRP A 191 15.67 1.58 -2.38
CA TRP A 191 17.01 2.16 -2.41
C TRP A 191 17.09 3.56 -1.78
N ASP A 192 15.96 4.27 -1.70
CA ASP A 192 15.79 5.58 -1.05
C ASP A 192 15.01 5.41 0.27
N SER A 193 15.43 4.48 1.14
CA SER A 193 14.62 3.91 2.24
C SER A 193 13.85 4.94 3.08
N LYS A 194 14.48 6.05 3.50
CA LYS A 194 13.85 7.12 4.28
C LYS A 194 12.67 7.76 3.55
N LEU A 195 12.88 8.20 2.31
CA LEU A 195 11.81 8.79 1.49
C LEU A 195 10.74 7.75 1.11
N TYR A 196 11.16 6.51 0.88
CA TYR A 196 10.25 5.43 0.52
C TYR A 196 9.24 5.14 1.64
N LYS A 197 9.72 5.00 2.88
CA LYS A 197 8.87 4.80 4.05
C LYS A 197 7.87 5.94 4.22
N MET A 198 8.28 7.19 4.01
CA MET A 198 7.38 8.35 4.08
C MET A 198 6.35 8.35 2.96
N ALA A 199 6.74 8.08 1.71
CA ALA A 199 5.83 8.05 0.57
C ALA A 199 4.79 6.92 0.69
N VAL A 200 5.22 5.73 1.12
CA VAL A 200 4.31 4.60 1.40
C VAL A 200 3.40 4.92 2.60
N GLY A 201 3.94 5.54 3.65
CA GLY A 201 3.14 6.01 4.79
C GLY A 201 2.07 7.00 4.37
N TYR A 202 2.40 7.96 3.50
CA TYR A 202 1.44 8.92 2.94
C TYR A 202 0.35 8.22 2.13
N MET A 203 0.74 7.31 1.23
CA MET A 203 -0.20 6.51 0.43
C MET A 203 -1.17 5.71 1.30
N LEU A 204 -0.68 5.06 2.35
CA LEU A 204 -1.52 4.24 3.22
C LEU A 204 -2.40 5.08 4.16
N ALA A 205 -1.96 6.27 4.54
CA ALA A 205 -2.74 7.20 5.35
C ALA A 205 -3.82 7.96 4.54
N HIS A 206 -3.57 8.28 3.27
CA HIS A 206 -4.51 9.02 2.42
C HIS A 206 -5.65 8.12 1.90
N PRO A 207 -6.92 8.56 1.86
CA PRO A 207 -8.05 7.69 1.48
C PRO A 207 -8.01 7.21 0.01
N TYR A 208 -7.33 7.92 -0.86
CA TYR A 208 -7.37 7.68 -2.31
C TYR A 208 -6.85 6.29 -2.75
N GLY A 209 -7.60 5.62 -3.61
CA GLY A 209 -7.25 4.42 -4.36
C GLY A 209 -7.16 3.12 -3.55
N VAL A 210 -7.08 2.01 -4.28
CA VAL A 210 -6.63 0.73 -3.72
C VAL A 210 -5.10 0.72 -3.71
N ALA A 211 -4.51 0.69 -2.52
CA ALA A 211 -3.06 0.73 -2.35
C ALA A 211 -2.42 -0.63 -2.69
N ARG A 212 -1.32 -0.60 -3.44
CA ARG A 212 -0.44 -1.74 -3.69
C ARG A 212 0.98 -1.40 -3.19
N ILE A 213 1.54 -2.31 -2.40
CA ILE A 213 2.91 -2.24 -1.87
C ILE A 213 3.79 -3.18 -2.70
N MET A 214 4.96 -2.71 -3.10
CA MET A 214 5.96 -3.55 -3.74
C MET A 214 6.72 -4.39 -2.69
N SER A 215 7.06 -5.63 -3.03
CA SER A 215 7.98 -6.45 -2.25
C SER A 215 9.06 -7.02 -3.17
N SER A 216 10.26 -6.45 -3.07
CA SER A 216 11.32 -6.58 -4.05
C SER A 216 12.40 -7.59 -3.64
N TYR A 217 13.37 -7.77 -4.53
CA TYR A 217 14.68 -8.34 -4.26
C TYR A 217 15.79 -7.35 -4.64
N ARG A 218 16.96 -7.49 -4.04
CA ARG A 218 18.16 -6.70 -4.38
C ARG A 218 18.85 -7.27 -5.61
N TRP A 219 19.36 -6.37 -6.44
CA TRP A 219 20.29 -6.69 -7.52
C TRP A 219 21.48 -5.73 -7.46
N ASN A 220 22.56 -6.08 -8.15
CA ASN A 220 23.77 -5.27 -8.16
C ASN A 220 23.62 -4.13 -9.16
N ARG A 221 23.07 -2.98 -8.75
CA ARG A 221 22.89 -1.81 -9.62
C ARG A 221 24.23 -1.29 -10.15
N ASN A 222 24.29 -0.96 -11.44
CA ASN A 222 25.46 -0.39 -12.08
C ASN A 222 25.06 0.79 -12.99
N PHE A 223 25.14 2.01 -12.46
CA PHE A 223 24.74 3.20 -13.21
C PHE A 223 25.85 3.70 -14.14
N VAL A 224 25.54 3.75 -15.44
CA VAL A 224 26.36 4.39 -16.47
C VAL A 224 25.48 5.40 -17.21
N ASN A 225 25.90 6.67 -17.21
CA ASN A 225 25.17 7.78 -17.85
C ASN A 225 23.69 7.88 -17.42
N GLY A 226 23.41 7.68 -16.13
CA GLY A 226 22.06 7.78 -15.58
C GLY A 226 21.16 6.56 -15.80
N LYS A 227 21.64 5.50 -16.45
CA LYS A 227 20.92 4.24 -16.63
C LYS A 227 21.60 3.10 -15.87
N ASP A 228 20.82 2.30 -15.14
CA ASP A 228 21.29 1.04 -14.57
C ASP A 228 21.53 0.01 -15.69
N GLN A 229 22.78 -0.40 -15.90
CA GLN A 229 23.15 -1.42 -16.88
C GLN A 229 22.78 -2.84 -16.43
N ASN A 230 22.39 -3.01 -15.17
CA ASN A 230 22.01 -4.27 -14.55
C ASN A 230 20.50 -4.34 -14.22
N ASP A 231 19.69 -3.48 -14.87
CA ASP A 231 18.22 -3.43 -14.77
C ASP A 231 17.53 -4.76 -15.17
N TRP A 232 18.23 -5.62 -15.91
CA TRP A 232 17.78 -6.93 -16.39
C TRP A 232 17.93 -8.09 -15.37
N MET A 233 18.61 -7.88 -14.23
CA MET A 233 18.94 -8.99 -13.32
C MET A 233 17.67 -9.68 -12.76
N GLY A 234 17.63 -11.02 -12.82
CA GLY A 234 16.54 -11.82 -12.24
C GLY A 234 16.56 -11.90 -10.70
N PRO A 235 15.61 -12.63 -10.09
CA PRO A 235 15.54 -12.82 -8.64
C PRO A 235 16.74 -13.63 -8.11
N PRO A 236 16.94 -13.69 -6.77
CA PRO A 236 17.88 -14.62 -6.17
C PRO A 236 17.61 -16.05 -6.67
N ALA A 237 18.60 -16.66 -7.34
CA ALA A 237 18.45 -17.95 -8.00
C ALA A 237 19.49 -18.98 -7.55
N ASN A 238 19.10 -20.25 -7.57
CA ASN A 238 19.98 -21.39 -7.40
C ASN A 238 20.87 -21.59 -8.65
N THR A 239 21.91 -22.41 -8.54
CA THR A 239 22.82 -22.71 -9.66
C THR A 239 22.13 -23.35 -10.87
N ASN A 240 20.97 -23.98 -10.66
CA ASN A 240 20.14 -24.56 -11.72
C ASN A 240 19.14 -23.57 -12.35
N GLY A 241 19.19 -22.28 -11.98
CA GLY A 241 18.30 -21.24 -12.49
C GLY A 241 16.93 -21.13 -11.80
N SER A 242 16.58 -22.02 -10.87
CA SER A 242 15.35 -21.89 -10.09
C SER A 242 15.43 -20.77 -9.06
N THR A 243 14.33 -20.04 -8.83
CA THR A 243 14.24 -19.01 -7.78
C THR A 243 14.51 -19.61 -6.40
N LYS A 244 15.30 -18.91 -5.58
CA LYS A 244 15.54 -19.26 -4.17
C LYS A 244 14.30 -19.04 -3.32
N SER A 245 14.24 -19.75 -2.20
CA SER A 245 13.29 -19.49 -1.12
C SER A 245 13.44 -18.10 -0.53
N VAL A 246 12.42 -17.66 0.21
CA VAL A 246 12.48 -16.44 1.01
C VAL A 246 12.68 -16.78 2.49
N PRO A 247 13.93 -16.84 2.99
CA PRO A 247 14.18 -17.07 4.41
C PRO A 247 13.74 -15.86 5.23
N VAL A 248 13.14 -16.12 6.40
CA VAL A 248 12.79 -15.11 7.39
C VAL A 248 13.77 -15.19 8.55
N ASN A 249 14.42 -14.07 8.82
CA ASN A 249 15.39 -13.91 9.90
C ASN A 249 14.68 -13.78 11.26
N SER A 250 15.44 -13.91 12.35
CA SER A 250 14.89 -13.83 13.71
C SER A 250 14.26 -12.47 14.05
N ASP A 251 14.72 -11.41 13.39
CA ASP A 251 14.20 -10.04 13.50
C ASP A 251 13.02 -9.75 12.55
N GLN A 252 12.45 -10.80 11.93
CA GLN A 252 11.34 -10.76 10.98
C GLN A 252 11.66 -10.13 9.61
N THR A 253 12.92 -9.76 9.35
CA THR A 253 13.38 -9.36 8.00
C THR A 253 13.58 -10.58 7.11
N CYS A 254 13.78 -10.36 5.81
CA CYS A 254 14.10 -11.44 4.88
C CYS A 254 15.60 -11.55 4.61
N GLY A 255 16.07 -12.77 4.36
CA GLY A 255 17.44 -13.05 3.93
C GLY A 255 17.57 -13.25 2.41
N ASP A 256 18.74 -13.74 1.98
CA ASP A 256 19.04 -14.13 0.59
C ASP A 256 18.78 -13.06 -0.50
N GLY A 257 18.87 -11.79 -0.11
CA GLY A 257 18.73 -10.67 -1.03
C GLY A 257 17.28 -10.20 -1.22
N TRP A 258 16.29 -10.86 -0.65
CA TRP A 258 14.90 -10.38 -0.61
C TRP A 258 14.80 -9.12 0.26
N VAL A 259 14.11 -8.09 -0.23
CA VAL A 259 13.98 -6.80 0.47
C VAL A 259 12.84 -6.85 1.48
N CYS A 260 11.71 -7.43 1.09
CA CYS A 260 10.53 -7.59 1.93
C CYS A 260 10.05 -6.28 2.58
N GLU A 261 9.84 -5.25 1.78
CA GLU A 261 9.32 -3.94 2.23
C GLU A 261 8.02 -4.10 3.02
N HIS A 262 7.16 -5.05 2.63
CA HIS A 262 5.93 -5.37 3.34
C HIS A 262 6.12 -5.81 4.80
N ARG A 263 7.33 -6.26 5.18
CA ARG A 263 7.74 -6.63 6.56
C ARG A 263 8.39 -5.49 7.33
N TRP A 264 8.69 -4.37 6.69
CA TRP A 264 9.23 -3.21 7.39
C TRP A 264 8.16 -2.67 8.34
N ARG A 265 8.51 -2.49 9.62
CA ARG A 265 7.55 -2.07 10.66
C ARG A 265 6.71 -0.87 10.23
N GLN A 266 7.35 0.15 9.67
CA GLN A 266 6.72 1.37 9.19
C GLN A 266 5.65 1.09 8.14
N ILE A 267 5.89 0.14 7.23
CA ILE A 267 4.97 -0.22 6.15
C ILE A 267 3.86 -1.14 6.68
N THR A 268 4.23 -2.21 7.38
CA THR A 268 3.24 -3.15 7.97
C THR A 268 2.28 -2.44 8.92
N ASN A 269 2.78 -1.56 9.79
CA ASN A 269 1.94 -0.83 10.71
C ASN A 269 1.08 0.22 10.01
N MET A 270 1.52 0.77 8.87
CA MET A 270 0.67 1.66 8.08
C MET A 270 -0.41 0.92 7.29
N VAL A 271 -0.23 -0.38 6.98
CA VAL A 271 -1.34 -1.24 6.51
C VAL A 271 -2.40 -1.38 7.60
N ILE A 272 -1.96 -1.61 8.85
CA ILE A 272 -2.85 -1.67 10.01
C ILE A 272 -3.54 -0.31 10.24
N PHE A 273 -2.81 0.80 10.15
CA PHE A 273 -3.38 2.15 10.20
C PHE A 273 -4.50 2.30 9.17
N ARG A 274 -4.24 1.92 7.90
CA ARG A 274 -5.25 2.00 6.81
C ARG A 274 -6.49 1.16 7.09
N ASN A 275 -6.31 -0.02 7.71
CA ASN A 275 -7.41 -0.87 8.14
C ASN A 275 -8.26 -0.21 9.23
N VAL A 276 -7.62 0.36 10.26
CA VAL A 276 -8.30 1.04 11.37
C VAL A 276 -9.11 2.23 10.89
N VAL A 277 -8.55 3.03 9.99
CA VAL A 277 -9.20 4.26 9.48
C VAL A 277 -9.99 4.04 8.20
N LYS A 278 -10.30 2.80 7.85
CA LYS A 278 -11.02 2.44 6.62
C LYS A 278 -12.32 3.24 6.52
N GLN A 279 -12.58 3.81 5.34
CA GLN A 279 -13.74 4.66 5.03
C GLN A 279 -13.85 5.99 5.80
N GLN A 280 -12.87 6.35 6.64
CA GLN A 280 -12.86 7.67 7.28
C GLN A 280 -12.43 8.76 6.30
N PRO A 281 -13.05 9.95 6.29
CA PRO A 281 -12.59 11.06 5.45
C PRO A 281 -11.27 11.63 5.97
N GLN A 282 -10.54 12.35 5.10
CA GLN A 282 -9.45 13.22 5.55
C GLN A 282 -10.04 14.41 6.31
N ILE A 283 -9.55 14.66 7.52
CA ILE A 283 -9.92 15.81 8.35
C ILE A 283 -8.68 16.51 8.90
N SER A 284 -8.86 17.63 9.60
CA SER A 284 -7.81 18.28 10.38
C SER A 284 -6.50 18.51 9.62
N TRP A 285 -6.62 18.88 8.34
CA TRP A 285 -5.46 19.21 7.52
C TRP A 285 -4.73 20.41 8.11
N TRP A 286 -3.43 20.26 8.30
CA TRP A 286 -2.50 21.31 8.67
C TRP A 286 -1.26 21.24 7.79
N ASP A 287 -0.72 22.40 7.45
CA ASP A 287 0.56 22.54 6.77
C ASP A 287 1.27 23.81 7.22
N ASN A 288 2.58 23.84 7.04
CA ASN A 288 3.41 25.02 7.30
C ASN A 288 3.71 25.85 6.03
N GLN A 289 2.93 25.68 4.95
CA GLN A 289 3.21 26.25 3.62
C GLN A 289 4.55 25.79 3.00
N SER A 290 5.13 24.69 3.50
CA SER A 290 6.36 24.07 3.01
C SER A 290 6.23 22.55 3.00
N ASN A 291 7.14 21.82 3.66
CA ASN A 291 7.21 20.36 3.63
C ASN A 291 6.89 19.72 4.99
N GLN A 292 6.17 20.43 5.86
CA GLN A 292 5.53 19.84 7.03
C GLN A 292 4.02 19.83 6.83
N VAL A 293 3.43 18.64 6.91
CA VAL A 293 1.99 18.44 6.73
C VAL A 293 1.48 17.44 7.75
N ALA A 294 0.23 17.60 8.16
CA ALA A 294 -0.47 16.68 9.03
C ALA A 294 -1.94 16.59 8.64
N PHE A 295 -2.54 15.44 8.89
CA PHE A 295 -3.98 15.26 8.72
C PHE A 295 -4.50 14.08 9.53
N GLY A 296 -5.79 14.14 9.85
CA GLY A 296 -6.54 13.07 10.48
C GLY A 296 -7.32 12.24 9.48
N ARG A 297 -7.73 11.05 9.92
CA ARG A 297 -8.69 10.18 9.23
C ARG A 297 -9.85 9.91 10.18
N GLY A 298 -10.88 10.76 10.09
CA GLY A 298 -11.93 10.83 11.10
C GLY A 298 -11.34 11.03 12.50
N ASP A 299 -11.97 10.45 13.50
CA ASP A 299 -11.49 10.41 14.90
C ASP A 299 -10.61 9.18 15.20
N LEU A 300 -10.26 8.38 14.18
CA LEU A 300 -9.61 7.08 14.33
C LEU A 300 -8.10 7.08 14.11
N GLY A 301 -7.54 8.10 13.44
CA GLY A 301 -6.09 8.15 13.23
C GLY A 301 -5.59 9.51 12.79
N PHE A 302 -4.31 9.76 13.04
CA PHE A 302 -3.64 11.02 12.73
C PHE A 302 -2.20 10.76 12.31
N ILE A 303 -1.71 11.53 11.33
CA ILE A 303 -0.37 11.39 10.79
C ILE A 303 0.27 12.78 10.61
N VAL A 304 1.58 12.85 10.84
CA VAL A 304 2.39 14.08 10.70
C VAL A 304 3.67 13.75 9.95
N PHE A 305 4.03 14.54 8.95
CA PHE A 305 5.27 14.44 8.18
C PHE A 305 6.12 15.68 8.38
N ASN A 306 7.44 15.49 8.49
CA ASN A 306 8.44 16.55 8.39
C ASN A 306 9.44 16.20 7.28
N ASN A 307 9.32 16.85 6.12
CA ASN A 307 10.28 16.74 5.02
C ASN A 307 10.97 18.10 4.73
N ASP A 308 10.82 19.07 5.64
CA ASP A 308 11.63 20.29 5.63
C ASP A 308 13.03 20.00 6.18
N ASP A 309 13.95 20.95 5.97
CA ASP A 309 15.34 20.84 6.42
C ASP A 309 15.54 21.38 7.87
N TRP A 310 14.45 21.49 8.64
CA TRP A 310 14.44 21.90 10.05
C TRP A 310 13.42 21.09 10.86
N ASP A 311 13.57 21.12 12.18
CA ASP A 311 12.71 20.38 13.11
C ASP A 311 11.26 20.90 13.10
N LEU A 312 10.31 19.98 13.23
CA LEU A 312 8.91 20.27 13.52
C LEU A 312 8.71 20.25 15.04
N ASP A 313 8.05 21.27 15.59
CA ASP A 313 7.69 21.39 17.01
C ASP A 313 6.37 22.17 17.10
N VAL A 314 5.23 21.46 17.16
CA VAL A 314 3.90 22.07 17.05
C VAL A 314 2.82 21.27 17.79
N THR A 315 1.80 21.96 18.30
CA THR A 315 0.59 21.34 18.84
C THR A 315 -0.52 21.37 17.79
N LEU A 316 -1.09 20.20 17.47
CA LEU A 316 -2.08 20.03 16.42
C LEU A 316 -3.37 19.41 16.97
N ASN A 317 -4.50 19.79 16.40
CA ASN A 317 -5.77 19.11 16.67
C ASN A 317 -5.81 17.80 15.88
N THR A 318 -5.79 16.68 16.59
CA THR A 318 -5.78 15.35 15.98
C THR A 318 -7.16 14.87 15.57
N GLY A 319 -8.23 15.44 16.14
CA GLY A 319 -9.59 14.91 16.08
C GLY A 319 -9.81 13.63 16.89
N MET A 320 -8.77 13.06 17.50
CA MET A 320 -8.82 11.81 18.24
C MET A 320 -9.21 12.01 19.70
N SER A 321 -9.74 10.95 20.33
CA SER A 321 -10.06 10.96 21.76
C SER A 321 -8.81 11.14 22.65
N GLY A 322 -8.96 11.81 23.80
CA GLY A 322 -7.84 11.97 24.73
C GLY A 322 -7.27 10.64 25.26
N GLY A 323 -5.95 10.56 25.37
CA GLY A 323 -5.21 9.41 25.87
C GLY A 323 -3.77 9.34 25.34
N THR A 324 -3.04 8.28 25.71
CA THR A 324 -1.67 8.04 25.26
C THR A 324 -1.68 7.05 24.10
N TYR A 325 -1.03 7.41 23.00
CA TYR A 325 -0.96 6.63 21.78
C TYR A 325 0.48 6.25 21.46
N CYS A 326 0.69 5.03 20.98
CA CYS A 326 1.98 4.59 20.47
C CYS A 326 2.17 5.07 19.03
N ASP A 327 3.29 5.73 18.75
CA ASP A 327 3.73 6.01 17.39
C ASP A 327 4.10 4.68 16.70
N VAL A 328 3.34 4.35 15.66
CA VAL A 328 3.49 3.08 14.96
C VAL A 328 4.62 3.07 13.94
N ILE A 329 5.30 4.22 13.74
CA ILE A 329 6.46 4.35 12.87
C ILE A 329 7.74 4.02 13.65
N SER A 330 7.99 4.69 14.78
CA SER A 330 9.15 4.41 15.62
C SER A 330 9.03 3.11 16.42
N GLY A 331 7.81 2.60 16.64
CA GLY A 331 7.58 1.36 17.37
C GLY A 331 6.18 0.80 17.14
N GLN A 332 5.60 0.23 18.19
CA GLN A 332 4.25 -0.32 18.20
C GLN A 332 3.71 -0.41 19.64
N LYS A 333 2.41 -0.68 19.77
CA LYS A 333 1.81 -1.08 21.04
C LYS A 333 2.17 -2.53 21.36
N ASP A 334 2.69 -2.78 22.55
CA ASP A 334 3.00 -4.10 23.10
C ASP A 334 2.38 -4.20 24.51
N GLY A 335 1.23 -4.87 24.59
CA GLY A 335 0.37 -4.83 25.79
C GLY A 335 -0.03 -3.40 26.15
N ASN A 336 0.33 -2.96 27.36
CA ASN A 336 0.06 -1.61 27.88
C ASN A 336 1.27 -0.67 27.76
N LYS A 337 2.18 -0.92 26.82
CA LYS A 337 3.38 -0.10 26.60
C LYS A 337 3.58 0.19 25.11
N CYS A 338 4.28 1.30 24.84
CA CYS A 338 4.78 1.61 23.51
C CYS A 338 6.26 1.25 23.44
N THR A 339 6.67 0.56 22.37
CA THR A 339 8.08 0.25 22.12
C THR A 339 8.85 1.40 21.50
N GLY A 340 8.14 2.40 20.95
CA GLY A 340 8.68 3.63 20.37
C GLY A 340 8.18 4.88 21.08
N LYS A 341 8.08 5.98 20.34
CA LYS A 341 7.59 7.28 20.84
C LYS A 341 6.12 7.17 21.31
N GLN A 342 5.76 8.01 22.27
CA GLN A 342 4.39 8.16 22.76
C GLN A 342 3.86 9.55 22.42
N ILE A 343 2.60 9.62 22.01
CA ILE A 343 1.89 10.86 21.77
C ILE A 343 0.73 10.96 22.76
N ILE A 344 0.69 12.05 23.51
CA ILE A 344 -0.39 12.33 24.47
C ILE A 344 -1.38 13.27 23.80
N VAL A 345 -2.60 12.76 23.57
CA VAL A 345 -3.74 13.54 23.09
C VAL A 345 -4.51 14.03 24.31
N SER A 346 -4.66 15.34 24.45
CA SER A 346 -5.45 15.96 25.52
C SER A 346 -6.95 15.76 25.30
N LYS A 347 -7.77 16.06 26.32
CA LYS A 347 -9.23 15.83 26.28
C LYS A 347 -9.96 16.60 25.17
N ASP A 348 -9.38 17.70 24.70
CA ASP A 348 -9.85 18.55 23.61
C ASP A 348 -9.33 18.09 22.22
N GLY A 349 -8.63 16.95 22.15
CA GLY A 349 -8.13 16.35 20.92
C GLY A 349 -6.81 16.91 20.41
N ASN A 350 -6.17 17.85 21.13
CA ASN A 350 -4.86 18.39 20.76
C ASN A 350 -3.72 17.47 21.18
N ALA A 351 -2.63 17.45 20.42
CA ALA A 351 -1.41 16.74 20.79
C ALA A 351 -0.17 17.50 20.33
N HIS A 352 0.89 17.44 21.13
CA HIS A 352 2.19 18.02 20.80
C HIS A 352 3.03 17.02 20.00
N PHE A 353 3.58 17.48 18.88
CA PHE A 353 4.45 16.71 18.00
C PHE A 353 5.81 17.40 17.91
N LYS A 354 6.86 16.60 18.09
CA LYS A 354 8.24 17.01 17.84
C LYS A 354 8.95 15.98 16.96
N ILE A 355 9.35 16.38 15.76
CA ILE A 355 9.93 15.50 14.75
C ILE A 355 11.18 16.19 14.19
N SER A 356 12.35 15.61 14.43
CA SER A 356 13.56 16.17 13.82
C SER A 356 13.63 15.82 12.34
N ASN A 357 14.13 16.74 11.51
CA ASN A 357 14.43 16.44 10.11
C ASN A 357 15.53 15.37 9.96
N THR A 358 16.30 15.13 11.02
CA THR A 358 17.36 14.11 11.09
C THR A 358 16.89 12.76 11.65
N ASP A 359 15.62 12.63 12.07
CA ASP A 359 15.07 11.34 12.47
C ASP A 359 15.20 10.33 11.32
N GLU A 360 15.44 9.05 11.67
CA GLU A 360 15.47 7.91 10.73
C GLU A 360 14.19 7.86 9.88
N ASP A 361 13.05 8.15 10.53
CA ASP A 361 11.73 8.28 9.95
C ASP A 361 11.10 9.60 10.43
N PRO A 362 11.19 10.71 9.67
CA PRO A 362 10.71 12.01 10.11
C PRO A 362 9.20 12.14 9.86
N PHE A 363 8.44 11.16 10.34
CA PHE A 363 6.99 11.17 10.34
C PHE A 363 6.47 10.30 11.50
N ILE A 364 5.31 10.65 12.03
CA ILE A 364 4.65 9.97 13.15
C ILE A 364 3.24 9.61 12.73
N ALA A 365 2.79 8.41 13.11
CA ALA A 365 1.42 7.98 12.88
C ALA A 365 0.84 7.33 14.15
N ILE A 366 -0.38 7.71 14.51
CA ILE A 366 -1.12 7.17 15.66
C ILE A 366 -2.54 6.81 15.24
N HIS A 367 -3.13 5.78 15.83
CA HIS A 367 -4.50 5.36 15.52
C HIS A 367 -5.21 4.78 16.75
N ALA A 368 -6.53 4.61 16.68
CA ALA A 368 -7.37 4.17 17.79
C ALA A 368 -6.85 2.88 18.46
N GLU A 369 -6.44 1.88 17.66
CA GLU A 369 -5.89 0.63 18.17
C GLU A 369 -4.44 0.72 18.72
N SER A 370 -3.74 1.84 18.54
CA SER A 370 -2.42 2.08 19.14
C SER A 370 -2.48 2.82 20.49
N LYS A 371 -3.69 3.13 20.98
CA LYS A 371 -3.94 3.75 22.28
C LYS A 371 -3.63 2.79 23.44
N LEU A 372 -3.01 3.26 24.51
CA LEU A 372 -2.76 2.51 25.76
C LEU A 372 -4.01 2.39 26.64
#